data_AF-A0A3D5UQJ5-F1
#
_entry.id   AF-A0A3D5UQJ5-F1
#
_cell.length_a   1.000
_cell.length_b   1.000
_cell.length_c   1.000
_cell.angle_alpha   90.00
_cell.angle_beta   90.00
_cell.angle_gamma   90.00
#
_symmetry.space_group_name_H-M   'P 1'
#
loop_
_entity.id
_entity.type
_entity.pdbx_description
1 polymer ?
#
loop_
_entity_poly.entity_id
_entity_poly.type
_entity_poly.pdbx_seq_one_letter_code
_entity_poly.pdbx_strand_id
1 'polypeptide(L)'
;IQHDCGHGSFFASKRANDITGRIVSLLTITPYAYWRRLHALHHTSSANLDRRGFGDITTLTTDEYRALTPLRRLAYRIYRHPAFLLVIGGPVHFLLLQRLPLTLRRPAWEMWSSVMAHNLGIAVFYGTLLFLLGWLNFVVMVIPVLVAAAAMGVWLFYVQHQF
;
A
#
# COMPACT_ATOMS: atom_id res chain seq x y z
N ILE A 1 -8.82 -9.77 -5.82
CA ILE A 1 -8.16 -11.03 -5.34
C ILE A 1 -7.48 -10.86 -3.99
N GLN A 2 -6.28 -10.25 -3.86
CA GLN A 2 -5.62 -10.14 -2.55
C GLN A 2 -6.49 -9.42 -1.51
N HIS A 3 -7.16 -8.35 -1.94
CA HIS A 3 -8.12 -7.61 -1.13
C HIS A 3 -9.24 -8.52 -0.58
N ASP A 4 -9.90 -9.27 -1.45
CA ASP A 4 -11.02 -10.14 -1.12
C ASP A 4 -10.57 -11.35 -0.27
N CYS A 5 -9.36 -11.86 -0.53
CA CYS A 5 -8.70 -12.83 0.35
C CYS A 5 -8.49 -12.25 1.75
N GLY A 6 -8.05 -10.99 1.84
CA GLY A 6 -7.87 -10.28 3.11
C GLY A 6 -9.16 -10.12 3.92
N HIS A 7 -10.30 -9.99 3.24
CA HIS A 7 -11.64 -10.01 3.84
C HIS A 7 -12.17 -11.42 4.09
N GLY A 8 -11.50 -12.46 3.57
CA GLY A 8 -11.95 -13.85 3.66
C GLY A 8 -13.14 -14.17 2.75
N SER A 9 -13.44 -13.33 1.76
CA SER A 9 -14.63 -13.45 0.91
C SER A 9 -14.37 -14.09 -0.47
N PHE A 10 -13.11 -14.31 -0.85
CA PHE A 10 -12.78 -14.87 -2.16
C PHE A 10 -13.02 -16.39 -2.24
N PHE A 11 -12.68 -17.11 -1.16
CA PHE A 11 -12.98 -18.54 -1.01
C PHE A 11 -13.80 -18.81 0.25
N ALA A 12 -14.55 -19.91 0.27
CA ALA A 12 -15.20 -20.39 1.50
C ALA A 12 -14.20 -20.79 2.59
N SER A 13 -12.99 -21.24 2.21
CA SER A 13 -11.95 -21.65 3.15
C SER A 13 -11.04 -20.49 3.56
N LYS A 14 -10.99 -20.19 4.86
CA LYS A 14 -10.05 -19.20 5.42
C LYS A 14 -8.59 -19.50 5.06
N ARG A 15 -8.19 -20.77 5.10
CA ARG A 15 -6.84 -21.20 4.75
C ARG A 15 -6.52 -20.93 3.28
N ALA A 16 -7.48 -21.18 2.38
CA ALA A 16 -7.31 -20.91 0.95
C ALA A 16 -7.16 -19.41 0.66
N ASN A 17 -7.95 -18.56 1.32
CA ASN A 17 -7.80 -17.11 1.24
C ASN A 17 -6.40 -16.68 1.71
N ASP A 18 -5.95 -17.18 2.86
CA ASP A 18 -4.66 -16.76 3.42
C ASP A 18 -3.45 -17.22 2.59
N ILE A 19 -3.50 -18.43 2.01
CA ILE A 19 -2.44 -18.90 1.11
C ILE A 19 -2.45 -18.08 -0.18
N THR A 20 -3.61 -17.92 -0.81
CA THR A 20 -3.71 -17.20 -2.09
C THR A 20 -3.34 -15.74 -1.93
N GLY A 21 -3.80 -15.08 -0.86
CA GLY A 21 -3.43 -13.71 -0.54
C GLY A 21 -1.93 -13.51 -0.35
N ARG A 22 -1.24 -14.48 0.27
CA ARG A 22 0.23 -14.45 0.40
C ARG A 22 0.94 -14.66 -0.94
N ILE A 23 0.46 -15.54 -1.81
CA ILE A 23 1.07 -15.76 -3.13
C ILE A 23 0.90 -14.51 -4.00
N VAL A 24 -0.33 -14.02 -4.14
CA VAL A 24 -0.64 -12.82 -4.93
C VAL A 24 0.07 -11.58 -4.37
N SER A 25 0.36 -11.55 -3.06
CA SER A 25 1.11 -10.43 -2.46
C SER A 25 2.46 -10.16 -3.11
N LEU A 26 3.14 -11.19 -3.63
CA LEU A 26 4.42 -11.02 -4.32
C LEU A 26 4.27 -10.20 -5.61
N LEU A 27 3.14 -10.38 -6.31
CA LEU A 27 2.85 -9.65 -7.55
C LEU A 27 2.42 -8.20 -7.28
N THR A 28 1.75 -7.96 -6.15
CA THR A 28 1.32 -6.62 -5.73
C THR A 28 2.37 -5.89 -4.88
N ILE A 29 3.46 -6.56 -4.52
CA ILE A 29 4.52 -6.06 -3.62
C ILE A 29 3.90 -5.52 -2.31
N THR A 30 2.87 -6.18 -1.80
CA THR A 30 2.10 -5.70 -0.64
C THR A 30 1.99 -6.78 0.44
N PRO A 31 2.73 -6.70 1.58
CA PRO A 31 2.85 -7.79 2.55
C PRO A 31 1.49 -8.17 3.15
N TYR A 32 1.01 -9.38 2.84
CA TYR A 32 -0.39 -9.76 3.02
C TYR A 32 -0.93 -9.60 4.45
N ALA A 33 -0.30 -10.20 5.47
CA ALA A 33 -0.89 -10.18 6.82
C ALA A 33 -0.78 -8.78 7.47
N TYR A 34 0.30 -8.05 7.18
CA TYR A 34 0.45 -6.65 7.59
C TYR A 34 -0.63 -5.77 6.94
N TRP A 35 -0.75 -5.87 5.61
CA TRP A 35 -1.76 -5.14 4.86
C TRP A 35 -3.17 -5.48 5.31
N ARG A 36 -3.52 -6.77 5.45
CA ARG A 36 -4.84 -7.23 5.91
C ARG A 36 -5.22 -6.60 7.24
N ARG A 37 -4.27 -6.50 8.19
CA ARG A 37 -4.53 -5.88 9.50
C ARG A 37 -4.74 -4.37 9.39
N LEU A 38 -3.88 -3.67 8.65
CA LEU A 38 -4.04 -2.23 8.43
C LEU A 38 -5.32 -1.90 7.68
N HIS A 39 -5.69 -2.74 6.71
CA HIS A 39 -6.89 -2.61 5.91
C HIS A 39 -8.16 -2.82 6.74
N ALA A 40 -8.16 -3.80 7.65
CA ALA A 40 -9.25 -3.97 8.61
C ALA A 40 -9.38 -2.74 9.53
N LEU A 41 -8.27 -2.20 10.04
CA LEU A 41 -8.28 -0.97 10.84
C LEU A 41 -8.82 0.22 10.04
N HIS A 42 -8.37 0.39 8.80
CA HIS A 42 -8.88 1.41 7.89
C HIS A 42 -10.40 1.31 7.74
N HIS A 43 -10.95 0.13 7.46
CA HIS A 43 -12.41 -0.03 7.36
C HIS A 43 -13.16 0.26 8.67
N THR A 44 -12.54 0.05 9.84
CA THR A 44 -13.17 0.41 11.12
C THR A 44 -13.16 1.91 11.43
N SER A 45 -12.30 2.69 10.76
CA SER A 45 -12.11 4.11 11.05
C SER A 45 -12.27 5.04 9.84
N SER A 46 -12.60 4.49 8.68
CA SER A 46 -12.87 5.24 7.45
C SER A 46 -14.00 6.24 7.67
N ALA A 47 -13.87 7.45 7.12
CA ALA A 47 -14.78 8.57 7.30
C ALA A 47 -15.03 8.99 8.77
N ASN A 48 -14.05 8.75 9.67
CA ASN A 48 -14.11 9.19 11.06
C ASN A 48 -12.98 10.17 11.38
N LEU A 49 -13.31 11.45 11.53
CA LEU A 49 -12.35 12.54 11.80
C LEU A 49 -11.55 12.34 13.09
N ASP A 50 -12.14 11.68 14.09
CA ASP A 50 -11.50 11.41 15.39
C ASP A 50 -10.53 10.22 15.34
N ARG A 51 -10.61 9.38 14.29
CA ARG A 51 -9.87 8.12 14.18
C ARG A 51 -9.12 8.00 12.84
N ARG A 52 -8.45 9.07 12.42
CA ARG A 52 -7.61 9.10 11.20
C ARG A 52 -6.29 8.34 11.39
N GLY A 53 -5.72 7.86 10.28
CA GLY A 53 -4.29 7.53 10.19
C GLY A 53 -3.96 6.10 9.77
N PHE A 54 -4.95 5.26 9.47
CA PHE A 54 -4.73 3.90 8.99
C PHE A 54 -5.20 3.77 7.55
N GLY A 55 -4.27 3.69 6.60
CA GLY A 55 -4.59 3.52 5.18
C GLY A 55 -5.23 4.75 4.50
N ASP A 56 -5.48 5.82 5.24
CA ASP A 56 -6.16 7.02 4.73
C ASP A 56 -5.22 7.91 3.91
N ILE A 57 -5.79 8.54 2.88
CA ILE A 57 -5.17 9.72 2.28
C ILE A 57 -5.49 10.90 3.18
N THR A 58 -4.46 11.58 3.69
CA THR A 58 -4.65 12.66 4.67
C THR A 58 -5.55 13.74 4.10
N THR A 59 -6.73 13.88 4.70
CA THR A 59 -7.73 14.87 4.31
C THR A 59 -7.95 15.80 5.49
N LEU A 60 -7.75 17.10 5.25
CA LEU A 60 -7.88 18.14 6.26
C LEU A 60 -9.28 18.75 6.19
N THR A 61 -9.82 19.11 7.35
CA THR A 61 -11.00 19.98 7.38
C THR A 61 -10.66 21.37 6.83
N THR A 62 -11.68 22.15 6.49
CA THR A 62 -11.47 23.55 6.06
C THR A 62 -10.74 24.38 7.10
N ASP A 63 -11.04 24.14 8.38
CA ASP A 63 -10.44 24.87 9.49
C ASP A 63 -8.99 24.44 9.73
N GLU A 64 -8.71 23.14 9.66
CA GLU A 64 -7.34 22.61 9.69
C GLU A 64 -6.49 23.19 8.55
N TYR A 65 -7.03 23.23 7.33
CA TYR A 65 -6.33 23.81 6.19
C TYR A 65 -6.12 25.33 6.32
N ARG A 66 -7.10 26.06 6.85
CA ARG A 66 -6.99 27.50 7.13
C ARG A 66 -5.97 27.80 8.22
N ALA A 67 -5.79 26.92 9.20
CA ALA A 67 -4.77 27.06 10.23
C ALA A 67 -3.34 26.81 9.72
N LEU A 68 -3.15 26.24 8.53
CA LEU A 68 -1.81 25.99 7.97
C LEU A 68 -1.12 27.28 7.49
N THR A 69 0.21 27.32 7.66
CA THR A 69 1.08 28.32 7.03
C THR A 69 1.06 28.18 5.49
N PRO A 70 1.42 29.22 4.72
CA PRO A 70 1.42 29.16 3.25
C PRO A 70 2.23 27.99 2.68
N LEU A 71 3.41 27.71 3.25
CA LEU A 71 4.24 26.58 2.84
C LEU A 71 3.57 25.22 3.10
N ARG A 72 2.92 25.06 4.25
CA ARG A 72 2.20 23.82 4.59
C ARG A 72 0.95 23.65 3.71
N ARG A 73 0.27 24.74 3.32
CA ARG A 73 -0.82 24.68 2.34
C ARG A 73 -0.32 24.24 0.97
N LEU A 74 0.82 24.75 0.51
CA LEU A 74 1.45 24.31 -0.74
C LEU A 74 1.82 22.82 -0.67
N ALA A 75 2.50 22.38 0.39
CA ALA A 75 2.85 20.99 0.60
C ALA A 75 1.61 20.07 0.60
N TYR A 76 0.53 20.49 1.27
CA TYR A 76 -0.74 19.78 1.26
C TYR A 76 -1.34 19.68 -0.14
N ARG A 77 -1.33 20.77 -0.93
CA ARG A 77 -1.82 20.77 -2.32
C ARG A 77 -1.02 19.83 -3.21
N ILE A 78 0.32 19.82 -3.09
CA ILE A 78 1.19 18.88 -3.81
C ILE A 78 0.86 17.46 -3.38
N TYR A 79 0.81 17.19 -2.08
CA TYR A 79 0.45 15.88 -1.55
C TYR A 79 -0.92 15.39 -2.04
N ARG A 80 -1.90 16.28 -2.20
CA ARG A 80 -3.27 15.94 -2.66
C ARG A 80 -3.44 15.97 -4.17
N HIS A 81 -2.43 16.40 -4.92
CA HIS A 81 -2.51 16.44 -6.37
C HIS A 81 -2.51 15.01 -6.94
N PRO A 82 -3.49 14.63 -7.79
CA PRO A 82 -3.60 13.27 -8.33
C PRO A 82 -2.30 12.80 -9.00
N ALA A 83 -1.68 13.63 -9.84
CA ALA A 83 -0.43 13.25 -10.50
C ALA A 83 0.69 12.93 -9.49
N PHE A 84 0.77 13.66 -8.37
CA PHE A 84 1.77 13.39 -7.34
C PHE A 84 1.45 12.08 -6.61
N LEU A 85 0.21 11.88 -6.17
CA LEU A 85 -0.19 10.65 -5.47
C LEU A 85 -0.04 9.40 -6.33
N LEU A 86 -0.41 9.48 -7.61
CA LEU A 86 -0.39 8.33 -8.51
C LEU A 86 1.01 7.99 -8.99
N VAL A 87 1.82 9.00 -9.35
CA VAL A 87 3.15 8.78 -9.95
C VAL A 87 4.25 8.65 -8.90
N ILE A 88 4.11 9.31 -7.76
CA ILE A 88 5.15 9.32 -6.71
C ILE A 88 4.63 8.64 -5.45
N GLY A 89 3.49 9.09 -4.92
CA GLY A 89 2.96 8.60 -3.64
C GLY A 89 2.74 7.08 -3.61
N GLY A 90 2.07 6.53 -4.62
CA GLY A 90 1.80 5.10 -4.75
C GLY A 90 3.07 4.27 -4.86
N PRO A 91 3.93 4.50 -5.86
CA PRO A 91 5.18 3.77 -5.99
C PRO A 91 6.05 3.84 -4.73
N VAL A 92 6.22 5.01 -4.11
CA VAL A 92 6.96 5.14 -2.84
C VAL A 92 6.32 4.31 -1.74
N HIS A 93 4.99 4.34 -1.62
CA HIS A 93 4.28 3.58 -0.58
C HIS A 93 4.48 2.06 -0.74
N PHE A 94 4.18 1.51 -1.92
CA PHE A 94 4.22 0.06 -2.16
C PHE A 94 5.65 -0.49 -2.25
N LEU A 95 6.55 0.21 -2.95
CA LEU A 95 7.91 -0.26 -3.19
C LEU A 95 8.83 -0.03 -1.98
N LEU A 96 8.65 1.07 -1.23
CA LEU A 96 9.58 1.47 -0.17
C LEU A 96 8.95 1.40 1.22
N LEU A 97 7.85 2.11 1.46
CA LEU A 97 7.34 2.28 2.83
C LEU A 97 6.79 0.98 3.42
N GLN A 98 6.26 0.08 2.60
CA GLN A 98 5.76 -1.22 3.04
C GLN A 98 6.87 -2.26 3.34
N ARG A 99 8.15 -1.89 3.22
CA ARG A 99 9.27 -2.80 3.54
C ARG A 99 9.52 -2.94 5.04
N LEU A 100 8.92 -2.07 5.86
CA LEU A 100 8.97 -2.12 7.33
C LEU A 100 7.57 -1.87 7.91
N PRO A 101 7.17 -2.57 8.99
CA PRO A 101 5.82 -2.45 9.56
C PRO A 101 5.64 -1.22 10.47
N LEU A 102 6.06 -0.03 10.03
CA LEU A 102 6.18 1.16 10.89
C LEU A 102 4.92 2.03 11.01
N THR A 103 3.85 1.73 10.27
CA THR A 103 2.57 2.46 10.41
C THR A 103 1.96 2.32 11.82
N LEU A 104 2.32 1.28 12.56
CA LEU A 104 1.89 1.07 13.94
C LEU A 104 3.05 1.40 14.88
N ARG A 105 2.78 2.16 15.96
CA ARG A 105 3.80 2.53 16.97
C ARG A 105 4.52 1.33 17.58
N ARG A 106 3.81 0.21 17.76
CA ARG A 106 4.35 -1.04 18.33
C ARG A 106 3.87 -2.22 17.49
N PRO A 107 4.55 -2.54 16.38
CA PRO A 107 4.13 -3.64 15.53
C PRO A 107 4.41 -4.99 16.21
N ALA A 108 3.38 -5.84 16.31
CA ALA A 108 3.51 -7.21 16.77
C ALA A 108 4.43 -8.04 15.87
N TRP A 109 5.00 -9.11 16.44
CA TRP A 109 5.89 -10.03 15.73
C TRP A 109 5.29 -10.60 14.43
N GLU A 110 3.98 -10.89 14.42
CA GLU A 110 3.28 -11.39 13.23
C GLU A 110 3.37 -10.43 12.03
N MET A 111 3.41 -9.12 12.28
CA MET A 111 3.59 -8.12 11.23
C MET A 111 5.03 -8.05 10.76
N TRP A 112 5.99 -8.10 11.68
CA TRP A 112 7.41 -8.19 11.33
C TRP A 112 7.70 -9.41 10.48
N SER A 113 7.27 -10.60 10.92
CA SER A 113 7.49 -11.84 10.18
C SER A 113 6.77 -11.81 8.82
N SER A 114 5.56 -11.24 8.75
CA SER A 114 4.86 -11.06 7.48
C SER A 114 5.62 -10.15 6.50
N VAL A 115 6.15 -9.02 6.96
CA VAL A 115 6.87 -8.08 6.08
C VAL A 115 8.22 -8.67 5.70
N MET A 116 8.97 -9.27 6.63
CA MET A 116 10.29 -9.85 6.35
C MET A 116 10.21 -11.07 5.42
N ALA A 117 9.26 -11.98 5.64
CA ALA A 117 9.06 -13.11 4.75
C ALA A 117 8.65 -12.65 3.34
N HIS A 118 7.86 -11.59 3.26
CA HIS A 118 7.46 -10.99 1.99
C HIS A 118 8.64 -10.26 1.29
N ASN A 119 9.50 -9.56 2.03
CA ASN A 119 10.74 -8.97 1.51
C ASN A 119 11.66 -10.05 0.92
N LEU A 120 11.81 -11.17 1.63
CA LEU A 120 12.57 -12.32 1.13
C LEU A 120 11.94 -12.88 -0.15
N GLY A 121 10.61 -13.05 -0.16
CA GLY A 121 9.89 -13.51 -1.35
C GLY A 121 10.04 -12.58 -2.55
N ILE A 122 9.99 -11.26 -2.35
CA ILE A 122 10.25 -10.26 -3.41
C ILE A 122 11.69 -10.38 -3.91
N ALA A 123 12.66 -10.44 -2.99
CA ALA A 123 14.08 -10.55 -3.36
C ALA A 123 14.34 -11.81 -4.20
N VAL A 124 13.73 -12.94 -3.83
CA VAL A 124 13.84 -14.19 -4.59
C VAL A 124 13.11 -14.07 -5.94
N PHE A 125 11.85 -13.65 -5.95
CA PHE A 125 11.02 -13.60 -7.17
C PHE A 125 11.56 -12.59 -8.19
N TYR A 126 11.68 -11.32 -7.79
CA TYR A 126 12.17 -10.26 -8.66
C TYR A 126 13.68 -10.34 -8.90
N GLY A 127 14.45 -10.87 -7.95
CA GLY A 127 15.88 -11.16 -8.16
C GLY A 127 16.10 -12.25 -9.21
N THR A 128 15.24 -13.28 -9.24
CA THR A 128 15.26 -14.31 -10.29
C THR A 128 14.90 -13.70 -11.65
N LEU A 129 13.86 -12.85 -11.71
CA LEU A 129 13.53 -12.13 -12.96
C LEU A 129 14.67 -11.23 -13.42
N LEU A 130 15.31 -10.51 -12.50
CA LEU A 130 16.47 -9.66 -12.80
C LEU A 130 17.63 -10.48 -13.37
N PHE A 131 17.92 -11.63 -12.77
CA PHE A 131 18.96 -12.54 -13.22
C PHE A 131 18.67 -13.11 -14.62
N LEU A 132 17.44 -13.57 -14.86
CA LEU A 132 17.05 -14.21 -16.13
C LEU A 132 16.92 -13.22 -17.29
N LEU A 133 16.39 -12.02 -17.04
CA LEU A 133 16.11 -11.02 -18.07
C LEU A 133 17.32 -10.11 -18.33
N GLY A 134 18.22 -9.99 -17.36
CA GLY A 134 19.24 -8.93 -17.32
C GLY A 134 18.65 -7.58 -16.90
N TRP A 135 19.52 -6.69 -16.43
CA TRP A 135 19.10 -5.42 -15.79
C TRP A 135 18.26 -4.53 -16.70
N LEU A 136 18.61 -4.42 -17.99
CA LEU A 136 17.93 -3.50 -18.91
C LEU A 136 16.49 -3.96 -19.18
N ASN A 137 16.31 -5.23 -19.53
CA ASN A 137 14.98 -5.79 -19.79
C ASN A 137 14.13 -5.80 -18.51
N PHE A 138 14.73 -6.12 -17.36
CA PHE A 138 14.03 -6.04 -16.08
C PHE A 138 13.50 -4.64 -15.82
N VAL A 139 14.33 -3.60 -15.96
CA VAL A 139 13.91 -2.22 -15.72
C VAL A 139 12.80 -1.80 -16.68
N VAL A 140 12.96 -2.07 -17.99
CA VAL A 140 12.00 -1.61 -19.01
C VAL A 140 10.68 -2.38 -18.94
N MET A 141 10.68 -3.66 -18.55
CA MET A 141 9.46 -4.48 -18.52
C MET A 141 8.76 -4.46 -17.16
N VAL A 142 9.51 -4.59 -16.06
CA VAL A 142 8.94 -4.82 -14.73
C VAL A 142 8.59 -3.50 -14.03
N ILE A 143 9.50 -2.53 -14.03
CA ILE A 143 9.30 -1.29 -13.26
C ILE A 143 8.07 -0.51 -13.73
N PRO A 144 7.81 -0.30 -15.04
CA PRO A 144 6.60 0.38 -15.49
C PRO A 144 5.32 -0.34 -15.07
N VAL A 145 5.30 -1.68 -15.11
CA VAL A 145 4.14 -2.47 -14.66
C VAL A 145 3.88 -2.27 -13.18
N LEU A 146 4.92 -2.27 -12.35
CA LEU A 146 4.78 -2.03 -10.91
C LEU A 146 4.31 -0.61 -10.59
N VAL A 147 4.82 0.39 -11.30
CA VAL A 147 4.38 1.78 -11.16
C VAL A 147 2.93 1.94 -11.58
N ALA A 148 2.53 1.35 -12.72
CA ALA A 148 1.15 1.38 -13.19
C ALA A 148 0.19 0.68 -12.22
N ALA A 149 0.57 -0.50 -11.71
CA ALA A 149 -0.21 -1.22 -10.72
C ALA A 149 -0.37 -0.43 -9.41
N ALA A 150 0.72 0.19 -8.92
CA ALA A 150 0.69 1.05 -7.74
C ALA A 150 -0.23 2.27 -7.95
N ALA A 151 -0.16 2.91 -9.12
CA ALA A 151 -1.02 4.03 -9.48
C ALA A 151 -2.50 3.61 -9.50
N MET A 152 -2.84 2.48 -10.12
CA MET A 152 -4.21 1.96 -10.12
C MET A 152 -4.72 1.64 -8.71
N GLY A 153 -3.87 1.07 -7.86
CA GLY A 153 -4.20 0.82 -6.45
C GLY A 153 -4.53 2.11 -5.69
N VAL A 154 -3.67 3.13 -5.80
CA VAL A 154 -3.91 4.44 -5.16
C VAL A 154 -5.11 5.15 -5.75
N TRP A 155 -5.36 5.02 -7.07
CA TRP A 155 -6.50 5.65 -7.72
C TRP A 155 -7.83 5.20 -7.12
N LEU A 156 -8.01 3.90 -6.85
CA LEU A 156 -9.21 3.39 -6.20
C LEU A 156 -9.42 4.04 -4.83
N PHE A 157 -8.38 4.10 -4.00
CA PHE A 157 -8.43 4.80 -2.72
C PHE A 157 -8.73 6.30 -2.89
N TYR A 158 -8.07 6.94 -3.85
CA TYR A 158 -8.25 8.37 -4.12
C TYR A 158 -9.68 8.68 -4.55
N VAL A 159 -10.35 7.86 -5.33
CA VAL A 159 -11.75 8.15 -5.71
C VAL A 159 -12.73 7.79 -4.59
N GLN A 160 -12.45 6.74 -3.82
CA GLN A 160 -13.39 6.16 -2.85
C GLN A 160 -13.28 6.74 -1.43
N HIS A 161 -12.19 7.41 -1.07
CA HIS A 161 -11.90 7.82 0.32
C HIS A 161 -11.52 9.30 0.41
N GLN A 162 -12.45 10.19 0.03
CA GLN A 162 -12.24 11.65 -0.02
C GLN A 162 -13.05 12.44 1.01
N PHE A 163 -13.66 11.74 1.97
CA PHE A 163 -14.63 12.30 2.92
C PHE A 163 -14.22 12.03 4.36
#